data_AF-A0A6A6SBU6-F1
#
_entry.id   AF-A0A6A6SBU6-F1
#
_cell.length_a   1.000
_cell.length_b   1.000
_cell.length_c   1.000
_cell.angle_alpha   90.00
_cell.angle_beta   90.00
_cell.angle_gamma   90.00
#
_symmetry.space_group_name_H-M   'P 1'
#
loop_
_entity.id
_entity.type
_entity.pdbx_description
1 polymer ?
#
loop_
_entity_poly.entity_id
_entity_poly.type
_entity_poly.pdbx_seq_one_letter_code
_entity_poly.pdbx_strand_id
1 'polypeptide(L)'
;MASSTVDESLLVFLKTHAPNNASAETDAVKASQALFPSVTYTDAEKAELSQWLVTASHIAAPGEDAAKTSERLASLNTHLSSRTTVLGAKPSVADIALYHKLAPVVSTWTAELRTGEQGHHHIVRHVDFVQNSPLFGLKLDDKVNVDLDNVVFKIKPIDAKAEKERKKKEKEAAAATAAASGATPTTLTGEQGAEGKKSKKEKAKDKVQAAGDAIASTVTGKAGAPEGAPTQKKEKKAKQPKPQKAPPAEKPLSPALIDLRVGHILKAERHPNADSLYVSTIACGDAPGTDNTSEYEGQIVRTVCSGLNGLIPLEEMQNRKIVTVCNLKPVTMRGIKSCAMVLAASPRVAEGEDSHAGPVELVNPPADSKAGDRVFFEGWEGDPEAVLNPKKKIWEAIQPGFTTTEDLGVGFDVGAVPLLAGEGAEKKTGVAKLRTAAGLCAVTTLKGATVR
;
A
#
# COMPACT_ATOMS: atom_id res chain seq x y z
N MET A 1 19.27 -1.72 19.69
CA MET A 1 17.84 -1.58 20.00
C MET A 1 17.74 -0.65 21.19
N ALA A 2 17.22 0.57 21.02
CA ALA A 2 16.71 1.32 22.17
C ALA A 2 15.38 0.69 22.56
N SER A 3 15.14 0.42 23.85
CA SER A 3 13.81 0.03 24.31
C SER A 3 12.93 1.29 24.34
N SER A 4 11.76 1.21 23.73
CA SER A 4 10.73 2.24 23.84
C SER A 4 10.08 2.13 25.21
N THR A 5 10.60 2.90 26.17
CA THR A 5 10.05 3.00 27.51
C THR A 5 8.77 3.83 27.51
N VAL A 6 7.72 3.32 28.15
CA VAL A 6 6.52 4.09 28.52
C VAL A 6 6.95 5.14 29.57
N ASP A 7 6.60 6.42 29.36
CA ASP A 7 6.96 7.47 30.32
C ASP A 7 6.12 7.42 31.60
N GLU A 8 6.63 7.98 32.69
CA GLU A 8 5.99 7.93 34.01
C GLU A 8 4.59 8.58 34.03
N SER A 9 4.39 9.66 33.27
CA SER A 9 3.08 10.33 33.17
C SER A 9 2.05 9.44 32.47
N LEU A 10 2.48 8.62 31.50
CA LEU A 10 1.64 7.61 30.86
C LEU A 10 1.45 6.35 31.72
N LEU A 11 2.46 5.90 32.48
CA LEU A 11 2.30 4.81 33.44
C LEU A 11 1.28 5.15 34.53
N VAL A 12 1.30 6.39 35.05
CA VAL A 12 0.30 6.91 35.98
C VAL A 12 -1.09 6.97 35.34
N PHE A 13 -1.21 7.48 34.10
CA PHE A 13 -2.48 7.50 33.38
C PHE A 13 -3.06 6.09 33.17
N LEU A 14 -2.24 5.13 32.70
CA LEU A 14 -2.64 3.74 32.53
C LEU A 14 -3.09 3.11 33.86
N LYS A 15 -2.38 3.40 34.97
CA LYS A 15 -2.71 2.85 36.29
C LYS A 15 -4.09 3.29 36.78
N THR A 16 -4.52 4.50 36.44
CA THR A 16 -5.83 5.05 36.81
C THR A 16 -6.94 4.62 35.85
N HIS A 17 -6.68 4.67 34.53
CA HIS A 17 -7.73 4.62 33.52
C HIS A 17 -7.79 3.34 32.68
N ALA A 18 -6.74 2.50 32.65
CA ALA A 18 -6.74 1.30 31.82
C ALA A 18 -7.71 0.22 32.36
N PRO A 19 -8.25 -0.66 31.49
CA PRO A 19 -9.09 -1.78 31.93
C PRO A 19 -8.31 -2.87 32.66
N ASN A 20 -6.97 -2.86 32.62
CA ASN A 20 -6.10 -3.90 33.19
C ASN A 20 -4.75 -3.32 33.66
N ASN A 21 -3.87 -4.18 34.21
CA ASN A 21 -2.60 -3.80 34.83
C ASN A 21 -1.46 -3.49 33.83
N ALA A 22 -1.75 -2.94 32.64
CA ALA A 22 -0.73 -2.58 31.66
C ALA A 22 0.32 -1.57 32.17
N SER A 23 -0.03 -0.78 33.18
CA SER A 23 0.88 0.12 33.92
C SER A 23 2.02 -0.58 34.67
N ALA A 24 2.03 -1.91 34.74
CA ALA A 24 3.16 -2.69 35.28
C ALA A 24 4.28 -2.94 34.24
N GLU A 25 4.02 -2.75 32.94
CA GLU A 25 5.01 -2.96 31.88
C GLU A 25 5.61 -1.64 31.40
N THR A 26 6.91 -1.47 31.62
CA THR A 26 7.66 -0.29 31.17
C THR A 26 8.08 -0.37 29.70
N ASP A 27 8.11 -1.56 29.10
CA ASP A 27 8.32 -1.74 27.67
C ASP A 27 7.01 -1.54 26.90
N ALA A 28 7.01 -0.62 25.93
CA ALA A 28 5.80 -0.21 25.23
C ALA A 28 5.16 -1.29 24.34
N VAL A 29 5.94 -2.28 23.85
CA VAL A 29 5.39 -3.40 23.08
C VAL A 29 4.65 -4.34 24.02
N LYS A 30 5.22 -4.63 25.19
CA LYS A 30 4.54 -5.43 26.21
C LYS A 30 3.32 -4.73 26.79
N ALA A 31 3.39 -3.44 27.10
CA ALA A 31 2.24 -2.66 27.56
C ALA A 31 1.10 -2.70 26.53
N SER A 32 1.43 -2.62 25.23
CA SER A 32 0.46 -2.78 24.14
C SER A 32 -0.10 -4.20 24.04
N GLN A 33 0.70 -5.24 24.31
CA GLN A 33 0.22 -6.64 24.37
C GLN A 33 -0.66 -6.91 25.60
N ALA A 34 -0.38 -6.28 26.74
CA ALA A 34 -1.22 -6.36 27.93
C ALA A 34 -2.59 -5.67 27.70
N LEU A 35 -2.61 -4.52 27.03
CA LEU A 35 -3.84 -3.83 26.62
C LEU A 35 -4.62 -4.60 25.55
N PHE A 36 -3.93 -5.16 24.55
CA PHE A 36 -4.54 -5.77 23.35
C PHE A 36 -3.98 -7.18 23.09
N PRO A 37 -4.33 -8.21 23.89
CA PRO A 37 -3.70 -9.54 23.81
C PRO A 37 -3.86 -10.29 22.48
N SER A 38 -4.85 -9.92 21.66
CA SER A 38 -5.08 -10.47 20.33
C SER A 38 -4.26 -9.80 19.21
N VAL A 39 -3.53 -8.72 19.51
CA VAL A 39 -2.82 -7.90 18.53
C VAL A 39 -1.34 -8.25 18.48
N THR A 40 -0.86 -8.64 17.29
CA THR A 40 0.55 -8.90 17.03
C THR A 40 1.20 -7.76 16.26
N TYR A 41 2.37 -7.32 16.70
CA TYR A 41 3.13 -6.23 16.08
C TYR A 41 4.36 -6.79 15.37
N THR A 42 4.53 -6.42 14.10
CA THR A 42 5.75 -6.63 13.32
C THR A 42 6.88 -5.72 13.81
N ASP A 43 8.13 -5.99 13.43
CA ASP A 43 9.26 -5.16 13.89
C ASP A 43 9.23 -3.72 13.32
N ALA A 44 8.58 -3.51 12.17
CA ALA A 44 8.29 -2.18 11.64
C ALA A 44 7.26 -1.44 12.51
N GLU A 45 6.16 -2.10 12.89
CA GLU A 45 5.13 -1.52 13.77
C GLU A 45 5.69 -1.23 15.17
N LYS A 46 6.59 -2.06 15.71
CA LYS A 46 7.30 -1.76 16.98
C LYS A 46 8.16 -0.50 16.89
N ALA A 47 8.82 -0.27 15.74
CA ALA A 47 9.61 0.94 15.51
C ALA A 47 8.72 2.18 15.35
N GLU A 48 7.59 2.07 14.62
CA GLU A 48 6.61 3.16 14.49
C GLU A 48 5.93 3.47 15.84
N LEU A 49 5.61 2.45 16.66
CA LEU A 49 5.10 2.59 18.04
C LEU A 49 6.10 3.35 18.92
N SER A 50 7.39 2.98 18.85
CA SER A 50 8.49 3.66 19.56
C SER A 50 8.57 5.14 19.20
N GLN A 51 8.42 5.46 17.91
CA GLN A 51 8.42 6.82 17.40
C GLN A 51 7.19 7.61 17.87
N TRP A 52 5.99 7.02 17.88
CA TRP A 52 4.78 7.73 18.31
C TRP A 52 4.75 8.05 19.81
N LEU A 53 5.42 7.25 20.66
CA LEU A 53 5.65 7.64 22.05
C LEU A 53 6.57 8.86 22.18
N VAL A 54 7.64 8.95 21.37
CA VAL A 54 8.49 10.14 21.33
C VAL A 54 7.72 11.35 20.76
N THR A 55 6.85 11.18 19.76
CA THR A 55 5.97 12.28 19.34
C THR A 55 5.03 12.70 20.47
N ALA A 56 4.43 11.75 21.20
CA ALA A 56 3.51 12.03 22.29
C ALA A 56 4.17 12.85 23.43
N SER A 57 5.40 12.51 23.83
CA SER A 57 6.10 13.27 24.89
C SER A 57 6.43 14.73 24.49
N HIS A 58 6.35 15.08 23.20
CA HIS A 58 6.63 16.42 22.69
C HIS A 58 5.42 17.18 22.12
N ILE A 59 4.34 16.52 21.67
CA ILE A 59 3.26 17.16 20.87
C ILE A 59 2.42 18.21 21.63
N ALA A 60 2.50 18.21 22.97
CA ALA A 60 1.82 19.17 23.84
C ALA A 60 2.66 19.50 25.10
N ALA A 61 3.99 19.46 24.98
CA ALA A 61 4.88 19.70 26.13
C ALA A 61 4.89 21.20 26.52
N PRO A 62 4.78 21.56 27.83
CA PRO A 62 4.64 22.95 28.30
C PRO A 62 5.95 23.78 28.23
N GLY A 63 6.82 23.47 27.28
CA GLY A 63 8.06 24.17 26.97
C GLY A 63 8.61 23.86 25.57
N GLU A 64 7.83 23.21 24.70
CA GLU A 64 8.16 23.10 23.28
C GLU A 64 7.83 24.40 22.54
N ASP A 65 8.49 24.60 21.39
CA ASP A 65 8.25 25.78 20.56
C ASP A 65 6.85 25.72 19.91
N ALA A 66 6.20 26.88 19.77
CA ALA A 66 4.83 26.97 19.24
C ALA A 66 4.74 26.57 17.76
N ALA A 67 5.76 26.89 16.94
CA ALA A 67 5.78 26.49 15.54
C ALA A 67 6.04 24.97 15.40
N LYS A 68 6.97 24.40 16.18
CA LYS A 68 7.16 22.93 16.26
C LYS A 68 5.91 22.20 16.75
N THR A 69 5.20 22.77 17.73
CA THR A 69 3.95 22.20 18.25
C THR A 69 2.89 22.16 17.14
N SER A 70 2.73 23.27 16.40
CA SER A 70 1.86 23.34 15.22
C SER A 70 2.26 22.35 14.12
N GLU A 71 3.56 22.23 13.81
CA GLU A 71 4.08 21.26 12.84
C GLU A 71 3.79 19.81 13.24
N ARG A 72 4.02 19.45 14.50
CA ARG A 72 3.71 18.11 15.05
C ARG A 72 2.21 17.80 14.98
N LEU A 73 1.34 18.77 15.27
CA LEU A 73 -0.11 18.64 15.16
C LEU A 73 -0.57 18.48 13.69
N ALA A 74 -0.06 19.30 12.77
CA ALA A 74 -0.38 19.20 11.35
C ALA A 74 0.11 17.86 10.74
N SER A 75 1.30 17.41 11.16
CA SER A 75 1.88 16.12 10.78
C SER A 75 1.06 14.94 11.31
N LEU A 76 0.68 14.94 12.59
CA LEU A 76 -0.19 13.91 13.17
C LEU A 76 -1.59 13.89 12.51
N ASN A 77 -2.19 15.06 12.29
CA ASN A 77 -3.48 15.16 11.60
C ASN A 77 -3.40 14.57 10.18
N THR A 78 -2.32 14.87 9.44
CA THR A 78 -2.06 14.26 8.13
C THR A 78 -1.82 12.74 8.24
N HIS A 79 -1.11 12.26 9.27
CA HIS A 79 -0.87 10.83 9.49
C HIS A 79 -2.15 10.03 9.79
N LEU A 80 -3.07 10.63 10.54
CA LEU A 80 -4.37 10.08 10.92
C LEU A 80 -5.45 10.20 9.81
N SER A 81 -5.21 10.99 8.76
CA SER A 81 -6.16 11.18 7.64
C SER A 81 -6.56 9.89 6.91
N SER A 82 -5.70 8.87 6.97
CA SER A 82 -5.88 7.58 6.31
C SER A 82 -5.70 6.39 7.25
N ARG A 83 -5.85 6.60 8.57
CA ARG A 83 -5.65 5.60 9.62
C ARG A 83 -6.66 5.76 10.76
N THR A 84 -7.12 4.65 11.33
CA THR A 84 -8.01 4.63 12.51
C THR A 84 -7.21 4.88 13.79
N THR A 85 -6.07 4.21 13.92
CA THR A 85 -5.07 4.29 15.01
C THR A 85 -3.74 4.83 14.45
N VAL A 86 -2.77 5.18 15.30
CA VAL A 86 -1.45 5.61 14.76
C VAL A 86 -0.71 4.48 14.05
N LEU A 87 -0.94 3.22 14.43
CA LEU A 87 -0.47 2.01 13.73
C LEU A 87 -1.50 1.48 12.71
N GLY A 88 -2.13 2.39 11.97
CA GLY A 88 -3.05 2.09 10.88
C GLY A 88 -4.44 1.66 11.35
N ALA A 89 -4.57 0.38 11.70
CA ALA A 89 -5.79 -0.22 12.23
C ALA A 89 -5.57 -1.03 13.52
N LYS A 90 -4.31 -1.24 13.94
CA LYS A 90 -3.99 -1.90 15.21
C LYS A 90 -3.95 -0.87 16.33
N PRO A 91 -4.65 -1.05 17.46
CA PRO A 91 -4.46 -0.20 18.63
C PRO A 91 -3.11 -0.49 19.30
N SER A 92 -2.61 0.48 20.05
CA SER A 92 -1.35 0.41 20.77
C SER A 92 -1.35 1.33 21.99
N VAL A 93 -0.36 1.19 22.88
CA VAL A 93 -0.17 2.13 23.99
C VAL A 93 0.14 3.55 23.50
N ALA A 94 0.62 3.72 22.27
CA ALA A 94 0.92 5.02 21.67
C ALA A 94 -0.34 5.82 21.30
N ASP A 95 -1.45 5.16 20.99
CA ASP A 95 -2.76 5.82 20.80
C ASP A 95 -3.25 6.44 22.12
N ILE A 96 -3.08 5.71 23.24
CA ILE A 96 -3.41 6.20 24.59
C ILE A 96 -2.43 7.31 25.02
N ALA A 97 -1.16 7.20 24.67
CA ALA A 97 -0.15 8.24 24.90
C ALA A 97 -0.54 9.58 24.25
N LEU A 98 -0.99 9.52 23.00
CA LEU A 98 -1.43 10.69 22.26
C LEU A 98 -2.75 11.23 22.80
N TYR A 99 -3.72 10.37 23.15
CA TYR A 99 -4.95 10.80 23.83
C TYR A 99 -4.64 11.58 25.12
N HIS A 100 -3.81 11.03 26.01
CA HIS A 100 -3.44 11.65 27.30
C HIS A 100 -2.87 13.07 27.14
N LYS A 101 -2.06 13.29 26.10
CA LYS A 101 -1.44 14.61 25.84
C LYS A 101 -2.32 15.55 25.01
N LEU A 102 -3.19 15.02 24.15
CA LEU A 102 -4.03 15.82 23.25
C LEU A 102 -5.39 16.17 23.84
N ALA A 103 -6.00 15.33 24.68
CA ALA A 103 -7.33 15.60 25.25
C ALA A 103 -7.42 16.96 25.98
N PRO A 104 -6.43 17.36 26.82
CA PRO A 104 -6.42 18.69 27.45
C PRO A 104 -6.18 19.85 26.47
N VAL A 105 -5.68 19.58 25.26
CA VAL A 105 -5.47 20.58 24.21
C VAL A 105 -6.73 20.73 23.36
N VAL A 106 -7.29 19.62 22.89
CA VAL A 106 -8.50 19.58 22.05
C VAL A 106 -9.73 20.10 22.79
N SER A 107 -9.80 19.93 24.11
CA SER A 107 -10.85 20.54 24.95
C SER A 107 -10.88 22.08 24.82
N THR A 108 -9.74 22.74 24.60
CA THR A 108 -9.63 24.20 24.44
C THR A 108 -9.86 24.70 23.01
N TRP A 109 -9.88 23.81 22.01
CA TRP A 109 -10.00 24.21 20.61
C TRP A 109 -11.41 24.70 20.24
N THR A 110 -11.47 25.80 19.50
CA THR A 110 -12.70 26.30 18.88
C THR A 110 -13.22 25.35 17.79
N ALA A 111 -14.44 25.60 17.30
CA ALA A 111 -15.04 24.82 16.23
C ALA A 111 -14.19 24.87 14.94
N GLU A 112 -13.54 26.00 14.64
CA GLU A 112 -12.66 26.17 13.48
C GLU A 112 -11.38 25.34 13.60
N LEU A 113 -10.75 25.32 14.79
CA LEU A 113 -9.55 24.52 15.06
C LEU A 113 -9.84 23.01 15.05
N ARG A 114 -11.07 22.62 15.39
CA ARG A 114 -11.54 21.23 15.37
C ARG A 114 -11.98 20.77 13.97
N THR A 115 -12.95 21.46 13.38
CA THR A 115 -13.70 21.03 12.17
C THR A 115 -13.78 22.10 11.08
N GLY A 116 -13.05 23.22 11.17
CA GLY A 116 -12.91 24.21 10.09
C GLY A 116 -12.05 23.70 8.92
N GLU A 117 -11.97 24.46 7.82
CA GLU A 117 -11.30 24.00 6.57
C GLU A 117 -9.83 23.59 6.76
N GLN A 118 -9.11 24.28 7.64
CA GLN A 118 -7.71 23.97 8.02
C GLN A 118 -7.62 23.36 9.44
N GLY A 119 -8.72 22.79 9.94
CA GLY A 119 -8.83 22.21 11.28
C GLY A 119 -8.19 20.83 11.44
N HIS A 120 -8.13 20.36 12.68
CA HIS A 120 -7.47 19.12 13.07
C HIS A 120 -8.44 17.92 13.16
N HIS A 121 -9.34 17.80 12.18
CA HIS A 121 -10.43 16.80 12.11
C HIS A 121 -10.02 15.39 12.51
N HIS A 122 -8.86 14.92 12.02
CA HIS A 122 -8.42 13.55 12.22
C HIS A 122 -7.84 13.33 13.62
N ILE A 123 -7.31 14.38 14.28
CA ILE A 123 -6.97 14.37 15.70
C ILE A 123 -8.24 14.36 16.55
N VAL A 124 -9.24 15.20 16.24
CA VAL A 124 -10.53 15.22 16.98
C VAL A 124 -11.21 13.85 16.90
N ARG A 125 -11.29 13.26 15.71
CA ARG A 125 -11.76 11.88 15.48
C ARG A 125 -10.97 10.85 16.29
N HIS A 126 -9.65 10.99 16.39
CA HIS A 126 -8.80 10.04 17.11
C HIS A 126 -8.95 10.17 18.63
N VAL A 127 -9.03 11.39 19.16
CA VAL A 127 -9.31 11.66 20.58
C VAL A 127 -10.65 11.08 20.98
N ASP A 128 -11.71 11.33 20.18
CA ASP A 128 -13.03 10.76 20.44
C ASP A 128 -13.04 9.21 20.37
N PHE A 129 -12.39 8.65 19.35
CA PHE A 129 -12.26 7.20 19.20
C PHE A 129 -11.54 6.54 20.40
N VAL A 130 -10.50 7.16 20.97
CA VAL A 130 -9.79 6.59 22.13
C VAL A 130 -10.62 6.71 23.42
N GLN A 131 -11.36 7.80 23.65
CA GLN A 131 -12.18 7.95 24.86
C GLN A 131 -13.49 7.15 24.85
N ASN A 132 -14.07 6.87 23.68
CA ASN A 132 -15.41 6.27 23.57
C ASN A 132 -15.44 4.85 22.97
N SER A 133 -14.36 4.38 22.32
CA SER A 133 -14.35 3.02 21.76
C SER A 133 -14.14 1.94 22.84
N PRO A 134 -14.99 0.89 22.89
CA PRO A 134 -14.76 -0.30 23.72
C PRO A 134 -13.42 -1.00 23.45
N LEU A 135 -12.77 -0.72 22.32
CA LEU A 135 -11.46 -1.26 21.96
C LEU A 135 -10.37 -0.88 22.97
N PHE A 136 -10.42 0.33 23.55
CA PHE A 136 -9.45 0.81 24.54
C PHE A 136 -9.92 0.58 25.98
N GLY A 137 -11.23 0.52 26.21
CA GLY A 137 -11.82 0.21 27.53
C GLY A 137 -11.45 1.19 28.64
N LEU A 138 -11.07 2.43 28.30
CA LEU A 138 -10.60 3.41 29.27
C LEU A 138 -11.73 3.92 30.18
N LYS A 139 -11.46 3.91 31.48
CA LYS A 139 -12.33 4.48 32.53
C LYS A 139 -11.99 5.96 32.69
N LEU A 140 -12.70 6.81 31.97
CA LEU A 140 -12.45 8.25 31.90
C LEU A 140 -13.68 8.99 32.43
N ASP A 141 -13.51 9.69 33.55
CA ASP A 141 -14.53 10.56 34.14
C ASP A 141 -14.63 11.86 33.34
N ASP A 142 -13.49 12.53 33.13
CA ASP A 142 -13.36 13.72 32.28
C ASP A 142 -13.08 13.31 30.82
N LYS A 143 -14.07 13.51 29.94
CA LYS A 143 -13.97 13.31 28.49
C LYS A 143 -14.02 14.63 27.73
N VAL A 144 -13.37 14.67 26.57
CA VAL A 144 -13.49 15.81 25.65
C VAL A 144 -14.88 15.77 25.03
N ASN A 145 -15.71 16.79 25.30
CA ASN A 145 -16.98 16.94 24.60
C ASN A 145 -16.72 17.20 23.11
N VAL A 146 -17.11 16.25 22.25
CA VAL A 146 -17.02 16.34 20.79
C VAL A 146 -18.44 16.29 20.24
N ASP A 147 -18.93 17.46 19.85
CA ASP A 147 -20.20 17.64 19.14
C ASP A 147 -20.03 17.12 17.70
N LEU A 148 -20.86 16.13 17.32
CA LEU A 148 -20.81 15.47 16.01
C LEU A 148 -21.64 16.18 14.94
N ASP A 149 -22.58 17.05 15.34
CA ASP A 149 -23.41 17.84 14.42
C ASP A 149 -22.73 19.17 14.06
N ASN A 150 -21.90 19.71 14.96
CA ASN A 150 -21.13 20.95 14.78
C ASN A 150 -19.86 20.77 13.93
N VAL A 151 -20.06 20.48 12.65
CA VAL A 151 -18.99 20.36 11.64
C VAL A 151 -18.92 21.64 10.78
N VAL A 152 -18.00 22.54 11.09
CA VAL A 152 -17.84 23.86 10.41
C VAL A 152 -17.53 23.71 8.92
N PHE A 153 -16.69 22.74 8.56
CA PHE A 153 -16.34 22.41 7.18
C PHE A 153 -16.39 20.91 6.96
N LYS A 154 -17.20 20.45 6.00
CA LYS A 154 -17.25 19.03 5.64
C LYS A 154 -16.11 18.70 4.68
N ILE A 155 -15.09 17.98 5.16
CA ILE A 155 -13.98 17.49 4.32
C ILE A 155 -14.56 16.77 3.09
N LYS A 156 -14.24 17.29 1.91
CA LYS A 156 -14.60 16.64 0.63
C LYS A 156 -13.94 15.26 0.57
N PRO A 157 -14.64 14.19 0.14
CA PRO A 157 -14.06 12.86 0.04
C PRO A 157 -12.71 12.87 -0.68
N ILE A 158 -11.69 12.28 -0.05
CA ILE A 158 -10.30 12.40 -0.52
C ILE A 158 -10.14 11.73 -1.89
N ASP A 159 -10.07 12.58 -2.93
CA ASP A 159 -9.64 12.21 -4.27
C ASP A 159 -8.21 11.65 -4.21
N ALA A 160 -8.08 10.38 -4.58
CA ALA A 160 -6.82 9.68 -4.58
C ALA A 160 -5.80 10.26 -5.58
N LYS A 161 -6.25 11.04 -6.58
CA LYS A 161 -5.39 11.76 -7.53
C LYS A 161 -4.83 13.03 -6.90
N ALA A 162 -5.68 13.86 -6.28
CA ALA A 162 -5.26 15.04 -5.53
C ALA A 162 -4.30 14.69 -4.36
N GLU A 163 -4.62 13.68 -3.56
CA GLU A 163 -3.80 13.24 -2.43
C GLU A 163 -2.45 12.63 -2.87
N LYS A 164 -2.42 11.96 -4.03
CA LYS A 164 -1.19 11.45 -4.64
C LYS A 164 -0.27 12.58 -5.13
N GLU A 165 -0.84 13.63 -5.71
CA GLU A 165 -0.08 14.84 -6.07
C GLU A 165 0.32 15.66 -4.84
N ARG A 166 -0.48 15.72 -3.77
CA ARG A 166 -0.11 16.33 -2.48
C ARG A 166 1.09 15.60 -1.88
N LYS A 167 1.00 14.29 -1.66
CA LYS A 167 2.10 13.47 -1.09
C LYS A 167 3.37 13.50 -1.94
N LYS A 168 3.23 13.65 -3.27
CA LYS A 168 4.36 13.91 -4.17
C LYS A 168 4.98 15.28 -3.91
N LYS A 169 4.19 16.37 -3.89
CA LYS A 169 4.67 17.73 -3.62
C LYS A 169 5.28 17.88 -2.23
N GLU A 170 4.71 17.27 -1.20
CA GLU A 170 5.28 17.26 0.16
C GLU A 170 6.63 16.52 0.20
N LYS A 171 6.76 15.40 -0.53
CA LYS A 171 8.02 14.67 -0.66
C LYS A 171 9.07 15.42 -1.49
N GLU A 172 8.65 16.12 -2.54
CA GLU A 172 9.51 17.00 -3.35
C GLU A 172 9.98 18.22 -2.54
N ALA A 173 9.10 18.83 -1.74
CA ALA A 173 9.42 19.93 -0.82
C ALA A 173 10.38 19.47 0.28
N ALA A 174 10.11 18.36 0.98
CA ALA A 174 10.98 17.82 2.02
C ALA A 174 12.38 17.46 1.48
N ALA A 175 12.45 16.93 0.24
CA ALA A 175 13.73 16.69 -0.44
C ALA A 175 14.49 17.99 -0.74
N ALA A 176 13.78 19.07 -1.12
CA ALA A 176 14.39 20.38 -1.34
C ALA A 176 14.91 21.01 -0.02
N THR A 177 14.15 20.92 1.08
CA THR A 177 14.59 21.41 2.41
C THR A 177 15.79 20.63 2.95
N ALA A 178 15.84 19.32 2.72
CA ALA A 178 17.01 18.49 3.06
C ALA A 178 18.24 18.86 2.21
N ALA A 179 18.06 19.14 0.92
CA ALA A 179 19.14 19.61 0.04
C ALA A 179 19.68 21.00 0.42
N ALA A 180 18.81 21.91 0.90
CA ALA A 180 19.19 23.28 1.26
C ALA A 180 19.90 23.41 2.62
N SER A 181 19.68 22.47 3.55
CA SER A 181 20.18 22.55 4.93
C SER A 181 21.50 21.79 5.20
N GLY A 182 21.96 20.97 4.26
CA GLY A 182 23.20 20.18 4.39
C GLY A 182 23.14 19.07 5.45
N ALA A 183 22.00 18.87 6.13
CA ALA A 183 21.82 17.85 7.14
C ALA A 183 21.46 16.50 6.51
N THR A 184 22.09 15.42 6.97
CA THR A 184 21.70 14.06 6.60
C THR A 184 20.30 13.73 7.15
N PRO A 185 19.36 13.24 6.31
CA PRO A 185 17.97 13.06 6.72
C PRO A 185 17.84 11.94 7.76
N THR A 186 17.67 12.34 9.02
CA THR A 186 17.35 11.40 10.11
C THR A 186 15.86 11.09 10.09
N THR A 187 15.55 9.88 9.63
CA THR A 187 14.25 9.20 9.67
C THR A 187 13.08 9.76 8.82
N LEU A 188 12.34 8.82 8.19
CA LEU A 188 10.87 8.63 8.27
C LEU A 188 10.22 8.12 6.97
N THR A 189 10.41 6.83 6.67
CA THR A 189 9.37 5.92 6.11
C THR A 189 9.91 4.48 6.21
N GLY A 190 9.42 3.71 7.18
CA GLY A 190 9.90 2.35 7.48
C GLY A 190 9.29 1.23 6.63
N GLU A 191 9.27 1.35 5.30
CA GLU A 191 8.81 0.25 4.43
C GLU A 191 9.97 -0.63 3.92
N GLN A 192 10.25 -1.69 4.69
CA GLN A 192 10.88 -2.93 4.25
C GLN A 192 10.64 -4.02 5.32
N GLY A 193 10.47 -5.30 4.98
CA GLY A 193 10.65 -5.92 3.67
C GLY A 193 11.55 -7.15 3.78
N ALA A 194 11.06 -8.19 4.45
CA ALA A 194 11.66 -9.52 4.55
C ALA A 194 10.49 -10.54 4.47
N GLU A 195 10.68 -11.78 4.02
CA GLU A 195 11.90 -12.56 3.78
C GLU A 195 12.16 -12.79 2.26
N GLY A 196 13.27 -13.38 1.79
CA GLY A 196 14.53 -13.77 2.43
C GLY A 196 15.29 -14.82 1.61
N LYS A 197 16.63 -14.84 1.67
CA LYS A 197 17.43 -15.91 1.05
C LYS A 197 18.76 -16.15 1.79
N LYS A 198 18.84 -17.23 2.57
CA LYS A 198 20.04 -17.62 3.33
C LYS A 198 21.08 -18.28 2.42
N SER A 199 22.34 -17.84 2.50
CA SER A 199 23.47 -18.69 2.96
C SER A 199 24.81 -17.95 2.97
N LYS A 200 25.50 -18.02 4.13
CA LYS A 200 26.96 -18.04 4.45
C LYS A 200 28.00 -17.42 3.47
N LYS A 201 29.16 -16.91 3.92
CA LYS A 201 29.72 -16.43 5.21
C LYS A 201 31.14 -15.90 4.86
N GLU A 202 31.75 -15.09 5.74
CA GLU A 202 33.12 -14.54 5.65
C GLU A 202 33.28 -13.40 4.62
N LYS A 203 34.05 -12.33 4.87
CA LYS A 203 34.80 -11.93 6.08
C LYS A 203 34.03 -10.78 6.77
N ALA A 204 33.85 -10.74 8.09
CA ALA A 204 34.86 -10.54 9.13
C ALA A 204 35.68 -9.26 8.87
N LYS A 205 35.24 -8.09 9.35
CA LYS A 205 35.41 -7.50 10.71
C LYS A 205 36.67 -6.60 10.74
N ASP A 206 36.61 -5.60 11.62
CA ASP A 206 37.59 -4.52 11.84
C ASP A 206 37.65 -3.51 10.67
N LYS A 207 37.71 -2.20 10.92
CA LYS A 207 37.95 -1.46 12.17
C LYS A 207 36.72 -0.68 12.64
N VAL A 208 36.60 -0.53 13.96
CA VAL A 208 35.69 0.41 14.63
C VAL A 208 36.55 1.43 15.40
N GLN A 209 36.21 2.71 15.27
CA GLN A 209 36.47 3.80 16.22
C GLN A 209 37.93 4.09 16.66
N ALA A 210 38.52 5.12 16.03
CA ALA A 210 39.21 6.21 16.70
C ALA A 210 39.02 7.45 15.79
N ALA A 211 38.23 8.45 16.18
CA ALA A 211 38.50 9.45 17.23
C ALA A 211 39.71 10.31 16.86
N GLY A 212 39.45 11.56 16.48
CA GLY A 212 40.48 12.57 16.29
C GLY A 212 40.65 13.35 17.58
N ASP A 213 41.80 13.22 18.21
CA ASP A 213 42.50 14.31 18.88
C ASP A 213 43.99 13.99 18.98
N ALA A 214 44.82 15.00 19.26
CA ALA A 214 46.27 14.87 19.43
C ALA A 214 46.61 14.12 20.75
N ILE A 215 47.86 13.71 21.08
CA ILE A 215 49.18 14.27 20.74
C ILE A 215 50.29 13.18 20.75
N ALA A 216 51.35 13.42 19.97
CA ALA A 216 52.76 13.03 20.17
C ALA A 216 53.23 11.54 20.33
N SER A 217 54.14 11.19 19.40
CA SER A 217 55.46 10.56 19.63
C SER A 217 55.65 9.06 19.98
N THR A 218 56.36 8.36 19.09
CA THR A 218 57.47 7.38 19.33
C THR A 218 57.20 6.10 20.16
N VAL A 219 57.86 4.94 19.98
CA VAL A 219 59.25 4.61 19.59
C VAL A 219 59.32 3.38 18.64
N THR A 220 60.47 3.19 18.01
CA THR A 220 60.87 2.13 17.04
C THR A 220 60.85 0.67 17.52
N GLY A 221 60.71 -0.28 16.58
CA GLY A 221 61.12 -1.69 16.73
C GLY A 221 61.14 -2.43 15.37
N LYS A 222 62.14 -3.29 15.08
CA LYS A 222 62.37 -3.89 13.74
C LYS A 222 63.05 -5.28 13.80
N ALA A 223 62.83 -6.07 12.74
CA ALA A 223 63.59 -7.24 12.26
C ALA A 223 63.14 -8.66 12.68
N GLY A 224 63.30 -9.64 11.77
CA GLY A 224 63.00 -11.07 11.97
C GLY A 224 62.61 -11.85 10.69
N ALA A 225 63.60 -12.46 10.02
CA ALA A 225 63.51 -13.45 8.92
C ALA A 225 64.81 -14.30 8.94
N PRO A 226 65.05 -15.37 8.13
CA PRO A 226 64.26 -16.05 7.07
C PRO A 226 64.12 -17.58 7.40
N GLU A 227 64.07 -18.65 6.56
CA GLU A 227 63.96 -18.92 5.10
C GLU A 227 63.47 -20.39 4.84
N GLY A 228 63.41 -20.84 3.57
CA GLY A 228 63.38 -22.27 3.13
C GLY A 228 61.98 -22.94 3.13
N ALA A 229 61.28 -23.27 2.03
CA ALA A 229 61.58 -23.90 0.73
C ALA A 229 61.64 -25.45 0.74
N PRO A 230 61.17 -26.21 -0.29
CA PRO A 230 60.40 -25.83 -1.48
C PRO A 230 59.24 -26.81 -1.90
N THR A 231 58.63 -26.54 -3.08
CA THR A 231 57.88 -27.46 -3.99
C THR A 231 56.59 -28.17 -3.53
N GLN A 232 55.48 -27.87 -4.21
CA GLN A 232 54.99 -28.66 -5.37
C GLN A 232 54.03 -27.84 -6.25
N LYS A 233 53.98 -28.12 -7.57
CA LYS A 233 53.04 -27.51 -8.53
C LYS A 233 51.77 -28.35 -8.66
N LYS A 234 50.60 -27.71 -8.77
CA LYS A 234 49.46 -28.26 -9.52
C LYS A 234 48.67 -27.12 -10.19
N GLU A 235 47.94 -27.44 -11.26
CA GLU A 235 47.77 -26.48 -12.37
C GLU A 235 46.55 -25.55 -12.30
N LYS A 236 46.68 -24.46 -13.08
CA LYS A 236 45.76 -23.34 -13.20
C LYS A 236 44.56 -23.70 -14.10
N LYS A 237 43.50 -24.28 -13.54
CA LYS A 237 42.25 -24.49 -14.30
C LYS A 237 41.54 -23.15 -14.51
N ALA A 238 41.46 -22.70 -15.76
CA ALA A 238 40.88 -21.40 -16.11
C ALA A 238 39.38 -21.33 -15.74
N LYS A 239 39.00 -20.27 -15.03
CA LYS A 239 37.62 -20.01 -14.65
C LYS A 239 36.93 -19.31 -15.83
N GLN A 240 36.16 -20.06 -16.62
CA GLN A 240 35.36 -19.49 -17.72
C GLN A 240 34.51 -18.32 -17.20
N PRO A 241 34.39 -17.22 -17.96
CA PRO A 241 33.43 -16.17 -17.62
C PRO A 241 32.03 -16.79 -17.64
N LYS A 242 31.27 -16.67 -16.55
CA LYS A 242 29.83 -16.92 -16.61
C LYS A 242 29.26 -15.92 -17.64
N PRO A 243 28.46 -16.36 -18.62
CA PRO A 243 27.83 -15.43 -19.54
C PRO A 243 27.01 -14.42 -18.73
N GLN A 244 27.22 -13.12 -18.98
CA GLN A 244 26.29 -12.10 -18.51
C GLN A 244 24.93 -12.46 -19.10
N LYS A 245 23.94 -12.68 -18.24
CA LYS A 245 22.55 -12.79 -18.70
C LYS A 245 22.22 -11.43 -19.29
N ALA A 246 22.03 -11.38 -20.61
CA ALA A 246 21.69 -10.15 -21.31
C ALA A 246 20.44 -9.52 -20.68
N PRO A 247 20.28 -8.17 -20.74
CA PRO A 247 19.01 -7.54 -20.42
C PRO A 247 17.88 -8.28 -21.15
N PRO A 248 16.75 -8.59 -20.49
CA PRO A 248 15.60 -9.17 -21.19
C PRO A 248 15.25 -8.27 -22.38
N ALA A 249 15.21 -8.84 -23.58
CA ALA A 249 14.80 -8.11 -24.76
C ALA A 249 13.40 -7.54 -24.51
N GLU A 250 13.23 -6.24 -24.70
CA GLU A 250 11.96 -5.59 -24.39
C GLU A 250 10.90 -6.09 -25.36
N LYS A 251 9.88 -6.81 -24.86
CA LYS A 251 8.76 -7.28 -25.68
C LYS A 251 8.08 -6.05 -26.33
N PRO A 252 7.74 -6.10 -27.63
CA PRO A 252 6.94 -5.06 -28.28
C PRO A 252 5.62 -4.81 -27.54
N LEU A 253 5.13 -3.57 -27.59
CA LEU A 253 3.84 -3.21 -27.01
C LEU A 253 2.73 -4.07 -27.62
N SER A 254 1.90 -4.68 -26.77
CA SER A 254 0.82 -5.58 -27.18
C SER A 254 -0.16 -5.76 -26.02
N PRO A 255 -1.47 -5.93 -26.26
CA PRO A 255 -2.40 -6.37 -25.22
C PRO A 255 -2.01 -7.74 -24.64
N ALA A 256 -1.28 -8.57 -25.39
CA ALA A 256 -0.74 -9.86 -24.93
C ALA A 256 0.19 -9.75 -23.70
N LEU A 257 0.72 -8.55 -23.40
CA LEU A 257 1.53 -8.30 -22.20
C LEU A 257 0.69 -8.28 -20.92
N ILE A 258 -0.63 -8.12 -21.03
CA ILE A 258 -1.59 -8.04 -19.93
C ILE A 258 -2.11 -9.45 -19.63
N ASP A 259 -1.98 -9.89 -18.38
CA ASP A 259 -2.43 -11.21 -17.92
C ASP A 259 -3.94 -11.16 -17.68
N LEU A 260 -4.72 -11.40 -18.73
CA LEU A 260 -6.18 -11.49 -18.63
C LEU A 260 -6.59 -12.94 -18.37
N ARG A 261 -7.38 -13.15 -17.30
CA ARG A 261 -7.88 -14.49 -16.91
C ARG A 261 -9.34 -14.44 -16.51
N VAL A 262 -10.01 -15.58 -16.64
CA VAL A 262 -11.32 -15.78 -16.00
C VAL A 262 -11.11 -15.86 -14.49
N GLY A 263 -11.77 -14.96 -13.76
CA GLY A 263 -11.89 -15.00 -12.31
C GLY A 263 -13.27 -15.50 -11.90
N HIS A 264 -13.34 -16.24 -10.80
CA HIS A 264 -14.61 -16.65 -10.17
C HIS A 264 -14.70 -15.99 -8.80
N ILE A 265 -15.64 -15.05 -8.63
CA ILE A 265 -15.93 -14.42 -7.35
C ILE A 265 -16.63 -15.46 -6.48
N LEU A 266 -15.93 -16.01 -5.49
CA LEU A 266 -16.50 -16.98 -4.55
C LEU A 266 -17.34 -16.26 -3.48
N LYS A 267 -16.87 -15.08 -3.07
CA LYS A 267 -17.51 -14.21 -2.07
C LYS A 267 -17.26 -12.75 -2.43
N ALA A 268 -18.25 -11.88 -2.24
CA ALA A 268 -18.07 -10.42 -2.22
C ALA A 268 -18.74 -9.81 -0.98
N GLU A 269 -18.12 -8.78 -0.41
CA GLU A 269 -18.56 -8.06 0.79
C GLU A 269 -18.39 -6.55 0.61
N ARG A 270 -19.17 -5.73 1.34
CA ARG A 270 -18.97 -4.28 1.39
C ARG A 270 -17.63 -3.96 2.06
N HIS A 271 -16.85 -3.05 1.48
CA HIS A 271 -15.54 -2.70 2.02
C HIS A 271 -15.70 -1.91 3.33
N PRO A 272 -15.11 -2.36 4.46
CA PRO A 272 -15.43 -1.84 5.80
C PRO A 272 -15.10 -0.35 5.99
N ASN A 273 -14.15 0.18 5.22
CA ASN A 273 -13.73 1.59 5.29
C ASN A 273 -14.04 2.40 4.00
N ALA A 274 -14.96 1.95 3.14
CA ALA A 274 -15.26 2.64 1.87
C ALA A 274 -16.60 2.25 1.23
N ASP A 275 -17.58 3.16 1.27
CA ASP A 275 -18.96 2.87 0.84
C ASP A 275 -19.11 2.54 -0.65
N SER A 276 -18.24 3.03 -1.53
CA SER A 276 -18.28 2.73 -2.97
C SER A 276 -17.53 1.45 -3.38
N LEU A 277 -16.87 0.75 -2.45
CA LEU A 277 -16.05 -0.42 -2.78
C LEU A 277 -16.68 -1.73 -2.29
N TYR A 278 -16.53 -2.78 -3.10
CA TYR A 278 -16.60 -4.17 -2.64
C TYR A 278 -15.20 -4.73 -2.42
N VAL A 279 -15.08 -5.66 -1.46
CA VAL A 279 -13.97 -6.59 -1.30
C VAL A 279 -14.45 -7.95 -1.81
N SER A 280 -13.80 -8.45 -2.86
CA SER A 280 -14.13 -9.72 -3.49
C SER A 280 -13.00 -10.73 -3.30
N THR A 281 -13.37 -11.96 -2.95
CA THR A 281 -12.50 -13.13 -2.88
C THR A 281 -12.62 -13.89 -4.19
N ILE A 282 -11.63 -13.74 -5.07
CA ILE A 282 -11.70 -14.20 -6.47
C ILE A 282 -10.68 -15.31 -6.73
N ALA A 283 -11.13 -16.48 -7.19
CA ALA A 283 -10.24 -17.51 -7.71
C ALA A 283 -9.80 -17.15 -9.13
N CYS A 284 -8.49 -16.98 -9.36
CA CYS A 284 -7.90 -16.63 -10.67
C CYS A 284 -7.00 -17.76 -11.22
N GLY A 285 -7.17 -18.99 -10.73
CA GLY A 285 -6.39 -20.17 -11.11
C GLY A 285 -4.91 -20.10 -10.75
N ASP A 286 -4.55 -19.33 -9.72
CA ASP A 286 -3.17 -19.25 -9.24
C ASP A 286 -2.74 -20.53 -8.52
N ALA A 287 -1.44 -20.86 -8.59
CA ALA A 287 -0.90 -22.04 -7.92
C ALA A 287 -0.78 -21.84 -6.40
N PRO A 288 -0.90 -22.89 -5.58
CA PRO A 288 -0.66 -22.81 -4.14
C PRO A 288 0.71 -22.19 -3.81
N GLY A 289 0.72 -21.23 -2.89
CA GLY A 289 1.94 -20.48 -2.52
C GLY A 289 2.30 -19.31 -3.45
N THR A 290 1.42 -18.90 -4.37
CA THR A 290 1.62 -17.70 -5.20
C THR A 290 1.56 -16.42 -4.34
N ASP A 291 2.51 -15.49 -4.55
CA ASP A 291 2.58 -14.24 -3.79
C ASP A 291 1.26 -13.44 -3.85
N ASN A 292 0.81 -12.93 -2.70
CA ASN A 292 -0.41 -12.13 -2.53
C ASN A 292 -1.73 -12.88 -2.78
N THR A 293 -1.70 -14.22 -2.77
CA THR A 293 -2.91 -15.08 -2.70
C THR A 293 -3.17 -15.54 -1.26
N SER A 294 -4.37 -16.07 -1.02
CA SER A 294 -4.74 -16.83 0.17
C SER A 294 -5.53 -18.08 -0.24
N GLU A 295 -5.89 -18.93 0.71
CA GLU A 295 -6.82 -20.05 0.47
C GLU A 295 -8.24 -19.68 0.97
N TYR A 296 -9.27 -20.07 0.22
CA TYR A 296 -10.67 -19.95 0.61
C TYR A 296 -11.46 -21.12 -0.02
N GLU A 297 -12.20 -21.88 0.79
CA GLU A 297 -12.98 -23.06 0.36
C GLU A 297 -12.18 -24.05 -0.52
N GLY A 298 -10.90 -24.27 -0.17
CA GLY A 298 -9.98 -25.16 -0.90
C GLY A 298 -9.46 -24.62 -2.23
N GLN A 299 -9.76 -23.36 -2.57
CA GLN A 299 -9.27 -22.68 -3.76
C GLN A 299 -8.25 -21.59 -3.42
N ILE A 300 -7.28 -21.39 -4.31
CA ILE A 300 -6.31 -20.28 -4.22
C ILE A 300 -6.96 -19.03 -4.82
N VAL A 301 -7.04 -17.98 -4.00
CA VAL A 301 -7.82 -16.78 -4.26
C VAL A 301 -7.01 -15.51 -4.07
N ARG A 302 -7.45 -14.45 -4.73
CA ARG A 302 -6.96 -13.08 -4.57
C ARG A 302 -8.03 -12.22 -3.90
N THR A 303 -7.60 -11.38 -2.96
CA THR A 303 -8.41 -10.24 -2.50
C THR A 303 -8.41 -9.18 -3.59
N VAL A 304 -9.60 -8.71 -3.97
CA VAL A 304 -9.78 -7.70 -5.03
C VAL A 304 -10.75 -6.62 -4.55
N CYS A 305 -10.28 -5.39 -4.47
CA CYS A 305 -11.13 -4.23 -4.18
C CYS A 305 -11.66 -3.66 -5.50
N SER A 306 -12.98 -3.48 -5.62
CA SER A 306 -13.63 -3.00 -6.85
C SER A 306 -14.65 -1.90 -6.56
N GLY A 307 -14.66 -0.84 -7.38
CA GLY A 307 -15.53 0.33 -7.22
C GLY A 307 -16.94 0.13 -7.77
N LEU A 308 -17.61 -0.94 -7.32
CA LEU A 308 -18.88 -1.40 -7.89
C LEU A 308 -20.08 -1.28 -6.92
N ASN A 309 -19.86 -0.97 -5.64
CA ASN A 309 -20.98 -0.83 -4.70
C ASN A 309 -21.78 0.43 -5.02
N GLY A 310 -23.08 0.27 -5.24
CA GLY A 310 -23.96 1.32 -5.77
C GLY A 310 -24.06 1.37 -7.30
N LEU A 311 -23.30 0.55 -8.02
CA LEU A 311 -23.39 0.38 -9.48
C LEU A 311 -23.89 -1.02 -9.88
N ILE A 312 -23.49 -2.05 -9.13
CA ILE A 312 -23.94 -3.44 -9.29
C ILE A 312 -24.40 -3.94 -7.91
N PRO A 313 -25.54 -4.65 -7.79
CA PRO A 313 -25.99 -5.25 -6.53
C PRO A 313 -24.98 -6.24 -5.93
N LEU A 314 -24.95 -6.36 -4.60
CA LEU A 314 -24.03 -7.27 -3.91
C LEU A 314 -24.37 -8.74 -4.20
N GLU A 315 -25.64 -9.01 -4.48
CA GLU A 315 -26.23 -10.29 -4.82
C GLU A 315 -25.74 -10.75 -6.20
N GLU A 316 -25.64 -9.81 -7.15
CA GLU A 316 -25.08 -10.03 -8.50
C GLU A 316 -23.56 -10.24 -8.54
N MET A 317 -22.86 -9.98 -7.43
CA MET A 317 -21.42 -10.23 -7.32
C MET A 317 -21.10 -11.65 -6.84
N GLN A 318 -22.04 -12.34 -6.17
CA GLN A 318 -21.77 -13.65 -5.57
C GLN A 318 -21.69 -14.77 -6.61
N ASN A 319 -20.78 -15.73 -6.41
CA ASN A 319 -20.61 -16.91 -7.26
C ASN A 319 -20.40 -16.62 -8.77
N ARG A 320 -20.05 -15.38 -9.15
CA ARG A 320 -20.04 -14.92 -10.55
C ARG A 320 -18.69 -15.12 -11.23
N LYS A 321 -18.72 -15.60 -12.48
CA LYS A 321 -17.57 -15.63 -13.38
C LYS A 321 -17.41 -14.28 -14.09
N ILE A 322 -16.20 -13.74 -14.10
CA ILE A 322 -15.84 -12.44 -14.68
C ILE A 322 -14.47 -12.53 -15.36
N VAL A 323 -14.05 -11.48 -16.09
CA VAL A 323 -12.66 -11.32 -16.54
C VAL A 323 -11.86 -10.48 -15.54
N THR A 324 -10.63 -10.90 -15.23
CA THR A 324 -9.69 -10.20 -14.35
C THR A 324 -8.40 -9.83 -15.05
N VAL A 325 -7.75 -8.76 -14.57
CA VAL A 325 -6.37 -8.38 -14.87
C VAL A 325 -5.47 -8.84 -13.72
N CYS A 326 -4.59 -9.81 -13.98
CA CYS A 326 -3.84 -10.56 -12.97
C CYS A 326 -2.37 -10.14 -12.78
N ASN A 327 -1.80 -9.30 -13.65
CA ASN A 327 -0.39 -8.87 -13.57
C ASN A 327 -0.17 -7.37 -13.33
N LEU A 328 -1.21 -6.62 -12.97
CA LEU A 328 -1.03 -5.27 -12.43
C LEU A 328 -0.29 -5.33 -11.07
N LYS A 329 0.54 -4.33 -10.77
CA LYS A 329 1.17 -4.21 -9.45
C LYS A 329 0.06 -4.04 -8.38
N PRO A 330 0.00 -4.87 -7.32
CA PRO A 330 -1.02 -4.77 -6.28
C PRO A 330 -1.11 -3.38 -5.64
N VAL A 331 -2.34 -2.94 -5.34
CA VAL A 331 -2.65 -1.59 -4.83
C VAL A 331 -3.44 -1.69 -3.53
N THR A 332 -2.98 -1.00 -2.48
CA THR A 332 -3.74 -0.89 -1.22
C THR A 332 -4.83 0.17 -1.37
N MET A 333 -6.09 -0.25 -1.33
CA MET A 333 -7.27 0.61 -1.36
C MET A 333 -7.88 0.65 0.04
N ARG A 334 -7.89 1.83 0.67
CA ARG A 334 -8.58 2.12 1.95
C ARG A 334 -8.26 1.12 3.09
N GLY A 335 -7.03 0.57 3.07
CA GLY A 335 -6.48 -0.37 4.05
C GLY A 335 -6.34 -1.81 3.53
N ILE A 336 -7.09 -2.22 2.50
CA ILE A 336 -7.10 -3.59 1.97
C ILE A 336 -6.29 -3.67 0.67
N LYS A 337 -5.48 -4.71 0.52
CA LYS A 337 -4.61 -4.91 -0.65
C LYS A 337 -5.39 -5.60 -1.78
N SER A 338 -5.58 -4.89 -2.89
CA SER A 338 -6.15 -5.46 -4.12
C SER A 338 -5.03 -6.09 -4.96
N CYS A 339 -5.20 -7.37 -5.30
CA CYS A 339 -4.19 -8.22 -5.95
C CYS A 339 -4.52 -8.58 -7.41
N ALA A 340 -5.65 -8.09 -7.92
CA ALA A 340 -6.05 -8.11 -9.33
C ALA A 340 -7.00 -6.93 -9.58
N MET A 341 -7.53 -6.80 -10.79
CA MET A 341 -8.61 -5.87 -11.13
C MET A 341 -9.72 -6.63 -11.86
N VAL A 342 -10.98 -6.30 -11.59
CA VAL A 342 -12.14 -6.86 -12.34
C VAL A 342 -12.39 -5.98 -13.56
N LEU A 343 -12.54 -6.61 -14.73
CA LEU A 343 -12.75 -5.90 -16.00
C LEU A 343 -14.24 -5.62 -16.22
N ALA A 344 -14.59 -4.37 -16.49
CA ALA A 344 -15.97 -3.92 -16.68
C ALA A 344 -16.12 -2.92 -17.83
N ALA A 345 -17.30 -2.93 -18.47
CA ALA A 345 -17.71 -1.92 -19.43
C ALA A 345 -18.42 -0.76 -18.75
N SER A 346 -18.18 0.44 -19.23
CA SER A 346 -18.91 1.66 -18.87
C SER A 346 -19.04 2.57 -20.09
N PRO A 347 -20.12 3.35 -20.26
CA PRO A 347 -20.26 4.32 -21.35
C PRO A 347 -19.00 5.17 -21.56
N ARG A 348 -18.70 5.51 -22.82
CA ARG A 348 -17.65 6.49 -23.12
C ARG A 348 -18.16 7.87 -22.71
N VAL A 349 -17.41 8.53 -21.84
CA VAL A 349 -17.75 9.85 -21.29
C VAL A 349 -17.00 10.91 -22.10
N ALA A 350 -17.66 12.01 -22.44
CA ALA A 350 -17.04 13.11 -23.18
C ALA A 350 -15.99 13.85 -22.31
N GLU A 351 -15.00 14.47 -22.95
CA GLU A 351 -14.01 15.29 -22.22
C GLU A 351 -14.71 16.50 -21.57
N GLY A 352 -14.91 16.42 -20.26
CA GLY A 352 -15.54 17.48 -19.44
C GLY A 352 -16.72 17.01 -18.58
N GLU A 353 -17.26 15.81 -18.80
CA GLU A 353 -18.38 15.27 -18.03
C GLU A 353 -17.93 14.33 -16.89
N ASP A 354 -18.73 14.22 -15.82
CA ASP A 354 -18.35 13.45 -14.63
C ASP A 354 -18.53 11.94 -14.84
N SER A 355 -17.44 11.18 -14.68
CA SER A 355 -17.23 9.93 -15.44
C SER A 355 -17.63 8.63 -14.73
N HIS A 356 -18.45 8.74 -13.68
CA HIS A 356 -18.65 7.68 -12.68
C HIS A 356 -20.12 7.33 -12.35
N ALA A 357 -21.11 7.99 -12.96
CA ALA A 357 -22.54 7.76 -12.68
C ALA A 357 -23.30 6.94 -13.75
N GLY A 358 -22.62 6.51 -14.82
CA GLY A 358 -23.23 5.66 -15.86
C GLY A 358 -23.40 4.19 -15.42
N PRO A 359 -24.29 3.43 -16.09
CA PRO A 359 -24.38 1.98 -15.88
C PRO A 359 -23.03 1.28 -16.12
N VAL A 360 -22.72 0.27 -15.31
CA VAL A 360 -21.49 -0.52 -15.40
C VAL A 360 -21.84 -1.99 -15.50
N GLU A 361 -21.28 -2.68 -16.50
CA GLU A 361 -21.50 -4.11 -16.73
C GLU A 361 -20.19 -4.89 -16.60
N LEU A 362 -20.22 -5.98 -15.84
CA LEU A 362 -19.09 -6.90 -15.75
C LEU A 362 -18.89 -7.63 -17.08
N VAL A 363 -17.63 -7.81 -17.49
CA VAL A 363 -17.31 -8.62 -18.66
C VAL A 363 -17.53 -10.10 -18.32
N ASN A 364 -18.55 -10.69 -18.94
CA ASN A 364 -18.94 -12.08 -18.73
C ASN A 364 -18.11 -12.98 -19.68
N PRO A 365 -17.35 -13.97 -19.17
CA PRO A 365 -16.72 -14.99 -20.00
C PRO A 365 -17.75 -16.07 -20.43
N PRO A 366 -17.40 -16.98 -21.37
CA PRO A 366 -18.23 -18.12 -21.72
C PRO A 366 -18.68 -18.93 -20.50
N ALA A 367 -19.91 -19.45 -20.52
CA ALA A 367 -20.51 -20.14 -19.37
C ALA A 367 -19.68 -21.34 -18.88
N ASP A 368 -19.06 -22.08 -19.80
CA ASP A 368 -18.23 -23.27 -19.50
C ASP A 368 -16.81 -22.95 -19.01
N SER A 369 -16.36 -21.69 -19.12
CA SER A 369 -15.01 -21.30 -18.73
C SER A 369 -14.77 -21.42 -17.21
N LYS A 370 -13.52 -21.66 -16.82
CA LYS A 370 -13.11 -21.99 -15.45
C LYS A 370 -12.20 -20.91 -14.87
N ALA A 371 -12.13 -20.82 -13.54
CA ALA A 371 -11.18 -19.94 -12.85
C ALA A 371 -9.75 -20.24 -13.31
N GLY A 372 -9.05 -19.23 -13.85
CA GLY A 372 -7.72 -19.37 -14.44
C GLY A 372 -7.67 -19.56 -15.96
N ASP A 373 -8.80 -19.74 -16.65
CA ASP A 373 -8.80 -19.80 -18.11
C ASP A 373 -8.18 -18.52 -18.70
N ARG A 374 -7.19 -18.70 -19.58
CA ARG A 374 -6.52 -17.59 -20.28
C ARG A 374 -7.52 -16.88 -21.18
N VAL A 375 -7.63 -15.56 -21.00
CA VAL A 375 -8.41 -14.67 -21.86
C VAL A 375 -7.43 -13.91 -22.75
N PHE A 376 -7.75 -13.73 -24.02
CA PHE A 376 -6.89 -13.04 -24.99
C PHE A 376 -7.72 -12.41 -26.10
N PHE A 377 -7.14 -11.45 -26.84
CA PHE A 377 -7.75 -10.90 -28.05
C PHE A 377 -7.28 -11.69 -29.28
N GLU A 378 -8.20 -12.02 -30.19
CA GLU A 378 -7.91 -12.83 -31.38
C GLU A 378 -6.80 -12.22 -32.26
N GLY A 379 -5.82 -13.04 -32.62
CA GLY A 379 -4.64 -12.60 -33.37
C GLY A 379 -3.64 -11.79 -32.54
N TRP A 380 -3.85 -11.64 -31.22
CA TRP A 380 -2.92 -11.02 -30.27
C TRP A 380 -2.52 -12.00 -29.17
N GLU A 381 -2.31 -13.26 -29.54
CA GLU A 381 -1.76 -14.29 -28.69
C GLU A 381 -0.28 -14.02 -28.37
N GLY A 382 0.12 -14.22 -27.12
CA GLY A 382 1.49 -13.98 -26.65
C GLY A 382 1.54 -13.96 -25.12
N ASP A 383 2.70 -14.27 -24.54
CA ASP A 383 2.79 -14.48 -23.09
C ASP A 383 2.90 -13.16 -22.30
N PRO A 384 2.13 -13.01 -21.22
CA PRO A 384 2.09 -11.77 -20.44
C PRO A 384 3.42 -11.47 -19.73
N GLU A 385 3.53 -10.25 -19.23
CA GLU A 385 4.57 -9.92 -18.24
C GLU A 385 4.22 -10.50 -16.87
N ALA A 386 5.23 -10.92 -16.10
CA ALA A 386 4.98 -11.44 -14.74
C ALA A 386 4.37 -10.38 -13.81
N VAL A 387 4.80 -9.11 -13.96
CA VAL A 387 4.15 -7.92 -13.39
C VAL A 387 4.36 -6.76 -14.38
N LEU A 388 3.29 -6.07 -14.74
CA LEU A 388 3.34 -4.86 -15.58
C LEU A 388 4.12 -3.75 -14.86
N ASN A 389 5.15 -3.22 -15.50
CA ASN A 389 5.96 -2.13 -14.96
C ASN A 389 5.22 -0.78 -15.10
N PRO A 390 4.81 -0.10 -14.01
CA PRO A 390 4.05 1.15 -14.09
C PRO A 390 4.83 2.29 -14.77
N LYS A 391 6.16 2.22 -14.86
CA LYS A 391 6.95 3.21 -15.60
C LYS A 391 6.80 3.10 -17.12
N LYS A 392 6.38 1.93 -17.63
CA LYS A 392 6.15 1.70 -19.07
C LYS A 392 4.72 2.05 -19.52
N LYS A 393 3.79 2.30 -18.59
CA LYS A 393 2.40 2.65 -18.87
C LYS A 393 1.68 1.71 -19.86
N ILE A 394 1.98 0.41 -19.83
CA ILE A 394 1.48 -0.57 -20.81
C ILE A 394 -0.05 -0.67 -20.75
N TRP A 395 -0.64 -0.65 -19.55
CA TRP A 395 -2.08 -0.65 -19.38
C TRP A 395 -2.69 0.62 -19.97
N GLU A 396 -2.17 1.79 -19.58
CA GLU A 396 -2.68 3.10 -20.01
C GLU A 396 -2.50 3.36 -21.51
N ALA A 397 -1.55 2.67 -22.16
CA ALA A 397 -1.36 2.71 -23.61
C ALA A 397 -2.30 1.77 -24.39
N ILE A 398 -2.70 0.64 -23.80
CA ILE A 398 -3.53 -0.39 -24.45
C ILE A 398 -5.02 -0.20 -24.18
N GLN A 399 -5.40 0.17 -22.95
CA GLN A 399 -6.79 0.27 -22.49
C GLN A 399 -7.68 1.17 -23.37
N PRO A 400 -7.23 2.26 -24.00
CA PRO A 400 -8.08 3.05 -24.91
C PRO A 400 -8.72 2.25 -26.06
N GLY A 401 -8.05 1.18 -26.52
CA GLY A 401 -8.57 0.23 -27.51
C GLY A 401 -9.58 -0.79 -26.97
N PHE A 402 -9.69 -0.97 -25.65
CA PHE A 402 -10.66 -1.89 -25.05
C PHE A 402 -12.07 -1.31 -25.18
N THR A 403 -12.91 -2.00 -25.95
CA THR A 403 -14.25 -1.58 -26.34
C THR A 403 -15.26 -2.71 -26.25
N THR A 404 -16.55 -2.38 -26.24
CA THR A 404 -17.60 -3.32 -26.64
C THR A 404 -18.03 -3.08 -28.09
N THR A 405 -18.55 -4.13 -28.75
CA THR A 405 -18.99 -4.13 -30.15
C THR A 405 -20.51 -4.19 -30.30
N GLU A 406 -21.02 -4.05 -31.53
CA GLU A 406 -22.46 -4.08 -31.84
C GLU A 406 -23.15 -5.42 -31.54
N ASP A 407 -22.39 -6.51 -31.48
CA ASP A 407 -22.81 -7.85 -31.04
C ASP A 407 -22.56 -8.09 -29.54
N LEU A 408 -22.36 -7.03 -28.74
CA LEU A 408 -22.11 -7.03 -27.29
C LEU A 408 -20.83 -7.78 -26.85
N GLY A 409 -20.04 -8.28 -27.79
CA GLY A 409 -18.70 -8.79 -27.52
C GLY A 409 -17.78 -7.69 -26.96
N VAL A 410 -16.77 -8.11 -26.21
CA VAL A 410 -15.63 -7.24 -25.87
C VAL A 410 -14.57 -7.39 -26.95
N GLY A 411 -13.86 -6.32 -27.29
CA GLY A 411 -12.82 -6.31 -28.29
C GLY A 411 -11.74 -5.26 -28.08
N PHE A 412 -10.68 -5.36 -28.88
CA PHE A 412 -9.54 -4.46 -28.91
C PHE A 412 -9.48 -3.79 -30.28
N ASP A 413 -9.91 -2.53 -30.35
CA ASP A 413 -9.71 -1.66 -31.50
C ASP A 413 -8.25 -1.19 -31.54
N VAL A 414 -7.52 -1.64 -32.56
CA VAL A 414 -6.11 -1.26 -32.76
C VAL A 414 -5.99 0.20 -33.20
N GLY A 415 -7.02 0.76 -33.86
CA GLY A 415 -7.05 2.14 -34.31
C GLY A 415 -7.07 3.15 -33.17
N ALA A 416 -7.70 2.80 -32.04
CA ALA A 416 -7.75 3.64 -30.84
C ALA A 416 -6.46 3.59 -29.98
N VAL A 417 -5.42 2.86 -30.41
CA VAL A 417 -4.09 2.85 -29.77
C VAL A 417 -3.05 3.47 -30.72
N PRO A 418 -2.69 4.76 -30.58
CA PRO A 418 -1.79 5.46 -31.49
C PRO A 418 -0.38 4.84 -31.63
N LEU A 419 0.06 4.06 -30.64
CA LEU A 419 1.35 3.37 -30.66
C LEU A 419 1.35 2.06 -31.49
N LEU A 420 0.17 1.57 -31.89
CA LEU A 420 -0.01 0.34 -32.67
C LEU A 420 -0.69 0.62 -34.02
N ALA A 421 -1.54 1.65 -34.09
CA ALA A 421 -2.17 2.14 -35.31
C ALA A 421 -1.16 2.60 -36.39
N GLY A 422 -1.65 2.73 -37.63
CA GLY A 422 -0.92 3.29 -38.77
C GLY A 422 -0.72 2.30 -39.92
N GLU A 423 -0.13 2.80 -41.01
CA GLU A 423 -0.01 2.07 -42.27
C GLU A 423 1.24 1.17 -42.33
N GLY A 424 1.15 0.07 -43.08
CA GLY A 424 2.22 -0.91 -43.29
C GLY A 424 1.70 -2.35 -43.30
N ALA A 425 2.25 -3.20 -44.16
CA ALA A 425 1.73 -4.56 -44.43
C ALA A 425 1.75 -5.53 -43.22
N GLU A 426 2.49 -5.21 -42.17
CA GLU A 426 2.59 -6.01 -40.93
C GLU A 426 1.73 -5.46 -39.78
N LYS A 427 1.08 -4.29 -39.95
CA LYS A 427 0.24 -3.70 -38.90
C LYS A 427 -1.18 -4.26 -38.92
N LYS A 428 -1.64 -4.72 -37.76
CA LYS A 428 -3.00 -5.22 -37.54
C LYS A 428 -3.98 -4.04 -37.47
N THR A 429 -5.20 -4.25 -37.98
CA THR A 429 -6.25 -3.23 -38.06
C THR A 429 -7.60 -3.81 -37.63
N GLY A 430 -8.58 -2.94 -37.37
CA GLY A 430 -9.92 -3.34 -36.92
C GLY A 430 -9.96 -3.74 -35.44
N VAL A 431 -11.03 -4.48 -35.09
CA VAL A 431 -11.34 -4.88 -33.70
C VAL A 431 -11.11 -6.38 -33.52
N ALA A 432 -10.09 -6.76 -32.75
CA ALA A 432 -9.86 -8.15 -32.35
C ALA A 432 -10.80 -8.54 -31.19
N LYS A 433 -11.52 -9.66 -31.28
CA LYS A 433 -12.48 -10.04 -30.21
C LYS A 433 -11.78 -10.64 -28.99
N LEU A 434 -12.26 -10.31 -27.79
CA LEU A 434 -11.82 -10.90 -26.52
C LEU A 434 -12.46 -12.28 -26.36
N ARG A 435 -11.67 -13.29 -26.03
CA ARG A 435 -12.13 -14.68 -25.93
C ARG A 435 -11.33 -15.51 -24.92
N THR A 436 -11.90 -16.66 -24.56
CA THR A 436 -11.15 -17.81 -24.02
C THR A 436 -11.03 -18.90 -25.09
N ALA A 437 -10.51 -20.08 -24.71
CA ALA A 437 -10.60 -21.27 -25.55
C ALA A 437 -12.07 -21.69 -25.82
N ALA A 438 -12.99 -21.46 -24.89
CA ALA A 438 -14.37 -21.91 -24.94
C ALA A 438 -15.31 -21.00 -25.77
N GLY A 439 -14.96 -19.73 -25.98
CA GLY A 439 -15.80 -18.78 -26.72
C GLY A 439 -15.46 -17.32 -26.46
N LEU A 440 -16.29 -16.41 -26.98
CA LEU A 440 -16.13 -14.96 -26.83
C LEU A 440 -16.54 -14.46 -25.44
N CYS A 441 -15.90 -13.38 -24.98
CA CYS A 441 -16.31 -12.63 -23.80
C CYS A 441 -17.26 -11.49 -24.21
N ALA A 442 -18.32 -11.24 -23.43
CA ALA A 442 -19.38 -10.30 -23.77
C ALA A 442 -19.94 -9.55 -22.55
N VAL A 443 -20.63 -8.45 -22.81
CA VAL A 443 -21.42 -7.69 -21.82
C VAL A 443 -22.92 -7.92 -22.04
N THR A 444 -23.78 -7.22 -21.30
CA THR A 444 -25.23 -7.51 -21.29
C THR A 444 -26.01 -6.57 -22.21
N THR A 445 -25.68 -5.27 -22.22
CA THR A 445 -26.39 -4.24 -23.01
C THR A 445 -25.48 -3.14 -23.57
N LEU A 446 -24.30 -2.90 -22.97
CA LEU A 446 -23.46 -1.74 -23.30
C LEU A 446 -22.73 -1.91 -24.64
N LYS A 447 -23.18 -1.21 -25.68
CA LYS A 447 -22.52 -1.10 -27.00
C LYS A 447 -21.57 0.09 -27.08
N GLY A 448 -20.45 -0.04 -27.81
CA GLY A 448 -19.46 1.03 -28.03
C GLY A 448 -18.78 1.56 -26.77
N ALA A 449 -19.00 0.93 -25.62
CA ALA A 449 -18.53 1.35 -24.31
C ALA A 449 -17.00 1.20 -24.19
N THR A 450 -16.40 1.92 -23.24
CA THR A 450 -14.99 1.66 -22.88
C THR A 450 -14.94 0.54 -21.83
N VAL A 451 -13.99 -0.38 -22.00
CA VAL A 451 -13.77 -1.50 -21.08
C VAL A 451 -12.48 -1.27 -20.30
N ARG A 452 -12.52 -1.38 -18.97
CA ARG A 452 -11.44 -0.98 -18.06
C ARG A 452 -11.46 -1.76 -16.75
#